data_AF-A0A0B1TGR6-F1
#
_entry.id   AF-A0A0B1TGR6-F1
#
_cell.length_a   1.000
_cell.length_b   1.000
_cell.length_c   1.000
_cell.angle_alpha   90.00
_cell.angle_beta   90.00
_cell.angle_gamma   90.00
#
_symmetry.space_group_name_H-M   'P 1'
#
loop_
_entity.id
_entity.type
_entity.pdbx_description
1 polymer ?
#
loop_
_entity_poly.entity_id
_entity_poly.type
_entity_poly.pdbx_seq_one_letter_code
_entity_poly.pdbx_strand_id
1 'polypeptide(L)'
;MPLRYSKVFSKTNTKVMMAISWIMPLLLCSILYVYYDCGLIYEDSIYAFVWVPSDECKFISWDICFRKDVCIVSVIAIADITTIIKVHITNTQIQKNGQRNTDQRRKKEINFLKQAVLQGIVFAFELYTYFILAWHFQDKWIIFALTSVTWTCTHSSDALIIIALNSEFRKLVTVAKRSFRVDNYSSQPRGKTFQILEDTRSNRSNQERY
;
A
#
# COMPACT_ATOMS: atom_id res chain seq x y z
N MET A 1 -24.17 -15.77 6.92
CA MET A 1 -22.99 -16.67 6.81
C MET A 1 -21.87 -16.11 7.69
N PRO A 2 -20.95 -16.90 8.31
CA PRO A 2 -20.56 -18.28 7.96
C PRO A 2 -20.20 -19.25 9.12
N LEU A 3 -20.35 -20.57 8.90
CA LEU A 3 -19.78 -21.65 9.74
C LEU A 3 -18.49 -22.28 9.15
N ARG A 4 -18.10 -21.92 7.92
CA ARG A 4 -16.94 -22.50 7.19
C ARG A 4 -15.69 -21.63 7.16
N TYR A 5 -15.76 -20.40 7.68
CA TYR A 5 -14.65 -19.43 7.67
C TYR A 5 -13.43 -19.91 8.47
N SER A 6 -13.65 -20.58 9.61
CA SER A 6 -12.54 -21.08 10.45
C SER A 6 -11.76 -22.24 9.83
N LYS A 7 -12.34 -22.98 8.88
CA LYS A 7 -11.67 -24.10 8.20
C LYS A 7 -10.79 -23.64 7.03
N VAL A 8 -11.22 -22.62 6.29
CA VAL A 8 -10.46 -22.10 5.13
C VAL A 8 -9.37 -21.12 5.59
N PHE A 9 -9.71 -20.20 6.50
CA PHE A 9 -8.77 -19.20 7.03
C PHE A 9 -8.30 -19.58 8.44
N SER A 10 -7.60 -20.71 8.53
CA SER A 10 -6.87 -21.10 9.74
C SER A 10 -5.49 -20.41 9.77
N LYS A 11 -4.89 -20.23 10.96
CA LYS A 11 -3.55 -19.63 11.10
C LYS A 11 -2.50 -20.37 10.27
N THR A 12 -2.61 -21.69 10.17
CA THR A 12 -1.70 -22.52 9.37
C THR A 12 -1.91 -22.29 7.88
N ASN A 13 -3.15 -22.26 7.40
CA ASN A 13 -3.46 -22.01 5.99
C ASN A 13 -3.01 -20.61 5.57
N THR A 14 -3.20 -19.59 6.41
CA THR A 14 -2.72 -18.23 6.14
C THR A 14 -1.20 -18.19 6.01
N LYS A 15 -0.45 -18.89 6.87
CA LYS A 15 1.03 -18.97 6.75
C LYS A 15 1.45 -19.67 5.46
N VAL A 16 0.76 -20.74 5.06
CA VAL A 16 1.03 -21.44 3.80
C VAL A 16 0.73 -20.55 2.59
N MET A 17 -0.41 -19.84 2.59
CA MET A 17 -0.76 -18.88 1.52
C MET A 17 0.27 -17.75 1.40
N MET A 18 0.77 -17.24 2.53
CA MET A 18 1.87 -16.28 2.55
C MET A 18 3.10 -16.90 1.90
N ALA A 19 3.58 -18.06 2.37
CA ALA A 19 4.77 -18.71 1.80
C ALA A 19 4.65 -18.93 0.27
N ILE A 20 3.49 -19.42 -0.21
CA ILE A 20 3.22 -19.59 -1.64
C ILE A 20 3.28 -18.24 -2.38
N SER A 21 2.71 -17.18 -1.80
CA SER A 21 2.75 -15.83 -2.36
C SER A 21 4.17 -15.27 -2.52
N TRP A 22 5.14 -15.70 -1.72
CA TRP A 22 6.54 -15.31 -1.87
C TRP A 22 7.28 -16.19 -2.88
N ILE A 23 7.05 -17.51 -2.82
CA ILE A 23 7.76 -18.49 -3.66
C ILE A 23 7.35 -18.37 -5.13
N MET A 24 6.07 -18.15 -5.43
CA MET A 24 5.56 -18.08 -6.80
C MET A 24 6.23 -16.97 -7.64
N PRO A 25 6.27 -15.69 -7.19
CA PRO A 25 6.99 -14.65 -7.92
C PRO A 25 8.49 -14.90 -8.01
N LEU A 26 9.12 -15.38 -6.93
CA LEU A 26 10.55 -15.68 -6.92
C LEU A 26 10.91 -16.73 -7.98
N LEU A 27 10.13 -17.81 -8.04
CA LEU A 27 10.34 -18.87 -9.03
C LEU A 27 10.15 -18.33 -10.45
N LEU A 28 9.10 -17.54 -10.69
CA LEU A 28 8.87 -16.92 -12.00
C LEU A 28 10.04 -16.01 -12.40
N CYS A 29 10.48 -15.12 -11.51
CA CYS A 29 11.63 -14.26 -11.74
C CYS A 29 12.90 -15.08 -12.01
N SER A 30 13.15 -16.14 -11.24
CA SER A 30 14.30 -17.02 -11.47
C SER A 30 14.26 -17.69 -12.84
N ILE A 31 13.09 -18.16 -13.30
CA ILE A 31 12.95 -18.74 -14.64
C ILE A 31 13.23 -17.69 -15.72
N LEU A 32 12.67 -16.48 -15.59
CA LEU A 32 12.86 -15.40 -16.54
C LEU A 32 14.32 -14.98 -16.67
N TYR A 33 15.01 -14.77 -15.53
CA TYR A 33 16.39 -14.29 -15.51
C TYR A 33 17.42 -15.39 -15.80
N VAL A 34 17.26 -16.61 -15.27
CA VAL A 34 18.31 -17.64 -15.37
C VAL A 34 18.17 -18.50 -16.63
N TYR A 35 16.94 -18.78 -17.07
CA TYR A 35 16.71 -19.69 -18.20
C TYR A 35 16.52 -18.95 -19.53
N TYR A 36 15.75 -17.87 -19.53
CA TYR A 36 15.44 -17.11 -20.74
C TYR A 36 16.32 -15.87 -20.95
N ASP A 37 17.13 -15.49 -19.97
CA ASP A 37 17.94 -14.25 -19.95
C ASP A 37 17.09 -12.98 -20.22
N CYS A 38 15.81 -13.04 -19.86
CA CYS A 38 14.84 -11.97 -20.07
C CYS A 38 14.76 -11.06 -18.85
N GLY A 39 15.82 -10.28 -18.65
CA GLY A 39 15.89 -9.31 -17.57
C GLY A 39 15.25 -7.96 -17.89
N LEU A 40 14.98 -7.20 -16.82
CA LEU A 40 14.70 -5.77 -16.90
C LEU A 40 16.04 -5.01 -16.86
N ILE A 41 16.37 -4.28 -17.93
CA ILE A 41 17.59 -3.47 -18.06
C ILE A 41 17.25 -1.98 -17.96
N TYR A 42 18.15 -1.19 -17.37
CA TYR A 42 17.99 0.26 -17.33
C TYR A 42 18.50 0.88 -18.63
N GLU A 43 17.64 1.65 -19.31
CA GLU A 43 17.96 2.32 -20.56
C GLU A 43 18.20 3.82 -20.30
N ASP A 44 19.46 4.24 -20.42
CA ASP A 44 19.91 5.60 -20.13
C ASP A 44 19.30 6.66 -21.08
N SER A 45 18.90 6.28 -22.29
CA SER A 45 18.36 7.22 -23.27
C SER A 45 16.96 7.74 -22.91
N ILE A 46 16.14 6.90 -22.29
CA ILE A 46 14.74 7.20 -21.90
C ILE A 46 14.50 7.19 -20.38
N TYR A 47 15.55 6.95 -19.59
CA TYR A 47 15.52 6.85 -18.13
C TYR A 47 14.52 5.83 -17.59
N ALA A 48 14.26 4.76 -18.33
CA ALA A 48 13.27 3.76 -17.97
C ALA A 48 13.90 2.37 -17.87
N PHE A 49 13.35 1.55 -16.97
CA PHE A 49 13.63 0.13 -16.98
C PHE A 49 12.78 -0.53 -18.06
N VAL A 50 13.43 -1.22 -19.01
CA VAL A 50 12.79 -1.88 -20.14
C VAL A 50 13.22 -3.34 -20.21
N TRP A 51 12.42 -4.18 -20.87
CA TRP A 51 12.80 -5.57 -21.11
C TRP A 51 13.88 -5.66 -22.19
N VAL A 52 14.78 -6.65 -22.07
CA VAL A 52 15.77 -6.96 -23.11
C VAL A 52 15.08 -7.08 -24.48
N PRO A 53 15.57 -6.40 -25.53
CA PRO A 53 14.92 -6.33 -26.83
C PRO A 53 15.17 -7.59 -27.68
N SER A 54 14.74 -8.76 -27.22
CA SER A 54 14.64 -9.99 -28.02
C SER A 54 13.18 -10.34 -28.31
N ASP A 55 12.93 -11.10 -29.38
CA ASP A 55 11.58 -11.48 -29.77
C ASP A 55 10.94 -12.42 -28.72
N GLU A 56 11.74 -13.29 -28.12
CA GLU A 56 11.33 -14.17 -27.03
C GLU A 56 10.94 -13.39 -25.78
N CYS A 57 11.75 -12.40 -25.38
CA CYS A 57 11.47 -11.60 -24.18
C CYS A 57 10.29 -10.65 -24.38
N LYS A 58 10.06 -10.15 -25.60
CA LYS A 58 8.85 -9.38 -25.93
C LYS A 58 7.60 -10.24 -25.82
N PHE A 59 7.61 -11.45 -26.36
CA PHE A 59 6.50 -12.40 -26.22
C PHE A 59 6.24 -12.70 -24.73
N ILE A 60 7.27 -13.08 -23.98
CA ILE A 60 7.13 -13.40 -22.56
C ILE A 60 6.60 -12.21 -21.75
N SER A 61 7.16 -11.01 -21.94
CA SER A 61 6.72 -9.81 -21.23
C SER A 61 5.26 -9.44 -21.56
N TRP A 62 4.88 -9.47 -22.83
CA TRP A 62 3.53 -9.09 -23.26
C TRP A 62 2.47 -10.16 -22.92
N ASP A 63 2.79 -11.42 -23.19
CA ASP A 63 1.83 -12.51 -23.18
C ASP A 63 1.74 -13.21 -21.81
N ILE A 64 2.84 -13.28 -21.05
CA ILE A 64 2.91 -13.96 -19.75
C ILE A 64 2.86 -12.96 -18.59
N CYS A 65 3.54 -11.82 -18.68
CA CYS A 65 3.50 -10.83 -17.60
C CYS A 65 2.27 -9.93 -17.73
N PHE A 66 2.23 -9.07 -18.74
CA PHE A 66 1.17 -8.07 -18.90
C PHE A 66 -0.23 -8.68 -18.98
N ARG A 67 -0.49 -9.61 -19.91
CA ARG A 67 -1.83 -10.18 -20.08
C ARG A 67 -2.31 -10.99 -18.89
N LYS A 68 -1.41 -11.74 -18.23
CA LYS A 68 -1.76 -12.49 -17.01
C LYS A 68 -2.15 -11.54 -15.89
N ASP A 69 -1.38 -10.47 -15.68
CA ASP A 69 -1.64 -9.50 -14.63
C ASP A 69 -2.96 -8.75 -14.89
N VAL A 70 -3.20 -8.31 -16.12
CA VAL A 70 -4.49 -7.71 -16.52
C VAL A 70 -5.65 -8.69 -16.29
N CYS A 71 -5.51 -9.97 -16.66
CA CYS A 71 -6.54 -10.98 -16.47
C CYS A 71 -6.86 -11.20 -14.98
N ILE A 72 -5.83 -11.39 -14.14
CA ILE A 72 -5.98 -11.60 -12.69
C ILE A 72 -6.65 -10.39 -12.04
N VAL A 73 -6.17 -9.18 -12.34
CA VAL A 73 -6.72 -7.92 -11.81
C VAL A 73 -8.18 -7.75 -12.22
N SER A 74 -8.51 -8.08 -13.46
CA SER A 74 -9.90 -8.02 -13.95
C SER A 74 -10.81 -8.99 -13.20
N VAL A 75 -10.37 -10.24 -12.99
CA VAL A 75 -11.15 -11.24 -12.23
C VAL A 75 -11.36 -10.79 -10.78
N ILE A 76 -10.32 -10.26 -10.13
CA ILE A 76 -10.40 -9.73 -8.76
C ILE A 76 -11.38 -8.56 -8.71
N ALA A 77 -11.28 -7.61 -9.65
CA ALA A 77 -12.17 -6.46 -9.71
C ALA A 77 -13.65 -6.88 -9.86
N ILE A 78 -13.95 -7.86 -10.73
CA ILE A 78 -15.31 -8.39 -10.88
C ILE A 78 -15.81 -9.03 -9.58
N ALA A 79 -14.97 -9.83 -8.92
CA ALA A 79 -15.32 -10.48 -7.65
C ALA A 79 -15.59 -9.46 -6.54
N ASP A 80 -14.76 -8.43 -6.43
CA ASP A 80 -14.89 -7.37 -5.43
C ASP A 80 -16.12 -6.50 -5.69
N ILE A 81 -16.36 -6.07 -6.93
CA ILE A 81 -17.56 -5.30 -7.32
C ILE A 81 -18.83 -6.11 -7.01
N THR A 82 -18.85 -7.39 -7.38
CA THR A 82 -19.98 -8.29 -7.10
C THR A 82 -20.23 -8.40 -5.59
N THR A 83 -19.16 -8.50 -4.80
CA THR A 83 -19.25 -8.58 -3.34
C THR A 83 -19.76 -7.26 -2.75
N ILE A 84 -19.28 -6.11 -3.24
CA ILE A 84 -19.74 -4.78 -2.81
C ILE A 84 -21.23 -4.60 -3.10
N ILE A 85 -21.69 -4.96 -4.31
CA ILE A 85 -23.11 -4.88 -4.70
C ILE A 85 -23.97 -5.75 -3.79
N LYS A 86 -23.58 -7.03 -3.58
CA LYS A 86 -24.30 -7.95 -2.68
C LYS A 86 -24.36 -7.42 -1.26
N VAL A 87 -23.26 -6.87 -0.76
CA VAL A 87 -23.20 -6.28 0.58
C VAL A 87 -24.09 -5.04 0.67
N HIS A 88 -24.11 -4.18 -0.35
CA HIS A 88 -24.96 -3.00 -0.38
C HIS A 88 -26.45 -3.34 -0.37
N ILE A 89 -26.89 -4.27 -1.22
CA ILE A 89 -28.28 -4.75 -1.25
C ILE A 89 -28.68 -5.33 0.11
N THR A 90 -27.84 -6.20 0.66
CA THR A 90 -28.11 -6.81 1.98
C THR A 90 -28.07 -5.78 3.10
N ASN A 91 -27.30 -4.70 2.98
CA ASN A 91 -27.27 -3.61 3.95
C ASN A 91 -28.56 -2.81 3.93
N THR A 92 -29.05 -2.45 2.74
CA THR A 92 -30.33 -1.76 2.58
C THR A 92 -31.51 -2.59 3.12
N GLN A 93 -31.48 -3.91 2.96
CA GLN A 93 -32.49 -4.81 3.52
C GLN A 93 -32.45 -4.88 5.05
N ILE A 94 -31.26 -4.97 5.66
CA ILE A 94 -31.13 -5.04 7.13
C ILE A 94 -31.50 -3.72 7.80
N GLN A 95 -31.16 -2.58 7.19
CA GLN A 95 -31.56 -1.26 7.71
C GLN A 95 -33.09 -1.11 7.75
N LYS A 96 -33.80 -1.63 6.75
CA LYS A 96 -35.28 -1.69 6.74
C LYS A 96 -35.84 -2.57 7.85
N ASN A 97 -35.10 -3.60 8.27
CA ASN A 97 -35.54 -4.56 9.30
C ASN A 97 -35.07 -4.21 10.73
N GLY A 98 -34.42 -3.05 10.94
CA GLY A 98 -34.09 -2.53 12.27
C GLY A 98 -32.97 -3.26 13.05
N GLN A 99 -32.18 -4.14 12.42
CA GLN A 99 -31.13 -4.91 13.10
C GLN A 99 -29.80 -4.14 13.16
N ARG A 100 -29.43 -3.63 14.36
CA ARG A 100 -28.31 -2.68 14.56
C ARG A 100 -26.96 -3.32 14.96
N ASN A 101 -26.91 -4.60 15.31
CA ASN A 101 -25.77 -5.19 16.03
C ASN A 101 -24.58 -5.67 15.15
N THR A 102 -24.64 -5.61 13.82
CA THR A 102 -23.54 -6.06 12.93
C THR A 102 -22.86 -4.93 12.14
N ASP A 103 -23.27 -3.68 12.32
CA ASP A 103 -22.91 -2.58 11.43
C ASP A 103 -21.42 -2.23 11.43
N GLN A 104 -20.74 -2.28 12.58
CA GLN A 104 -19.33 -1.87 12.66
C GLN A 104 -18.39 -2.87 11.95
N ARG A 105 -18.57 -4.17 12.18
CA ARG A 105 -17.77 -5.22 11.52
C ARG A 105 -18.00 -5.19 10.01
N ARG A 106 -19.26 -5.04 9.59
CA ARG A 106 -19.63 -4.95 8.18
C ARG A 106 -19.05 -3.71 7.49
N LYS A 107 -19.07 -2.55 8.15
CA LYS A 107 -18.42 -1.32 7.64
C LYS A 107 -16.93 -1.53 7.41
N LYS A 108 -16.24 -2.26 8.30
CA LYS A 108 -14.83 -2.61 8.12
C LYS A 108 -14.61 -3.52 6.90
N GLU A 109 -15.45 -4.55 6.73
CA GLU A 109 -15.41 -5.45 5.57
C GLU A 109 -15.66 -4.69 4.26
N ILE A 110 -16.62 -3.75 4.22
CA ILE A 110 -16.88 -2.89 3.04
C ILE A 110 -15.68 -1.99 2.75
N ASN A 111 -15.08 -1.37 3.78
CA ASN A 111 -13.92 -0.52 3.58
C ASN A 111 -12.73 -1.32 3.04
N PHE A 112 -12.54 -2.55 3.49
CA PHE A 112 -11.53 -3.45 2.94
C PHE A 112 -11.77 -3.78 1.46
N LEU A 113 -13.02 -4.07 1.07
CA LEU A 113 -13.37 -4.27 -0.34
C LEU A 113 -13.11 -3.01 -1.18
N LYS A 114 -13.41 -1.83 -0.63
CA LYS A 114 -13.09 -0.56 -1.31
C LYS A 114 -11.57 -0.35 -1.47
N GLN A 115 -10.77 -0.73 -0.48
CA GLN A 115 -9.31 -0.71 -0.58
C GLN A 115 -8.84 -1.58 -1.75
N ALA A 116 -9.33 -2.82 -1.82
CA ALA A 116 -8.96 -3.78 -2.87
C ALA A 116 -9.34 -3.28 -4.28
N VAL A 117 -10.55 -2.73 -4.46
CA VAL A 117 -10.97 -2.15 -5.74
C VAL A 117 -10.12 -0.95 -6.14
N LEU A 118 -9.86 -0.02 -5.21
CA LEU A 118 -9.04 1.16 -5.51
C LEU A 118 -7.60 0.76 -5.86
N GLN A 119 -7.03 -0.19 -5.12
CA GLN A 119 -5.71 -0.74 -5.39
C GLN A 119 -5.65 -1.39 -6.79
N GLY A 120 -6.65 -2.18 -7.14
CA GLY A 120 -6.76 -2.79 -8.47
C GLY A 120 -6.84 -1.74 -9.60
N ILE A 121 -7.55 -0.63 -9.39
CA ILE A 121 -7.63 0.47 -10.37
C ILE A 121 -6.27 1.15 -10.54
N VAL A 122 -5.55 1.46 -9.46
CA VAL A 122 -4.23 2.09 -9.54
C VAL A 122 -3.24 1.18 -10.27
N PHE A 123 -3.25 -0.11 -9.96
CA PHE A 123 -2.38 -1.09 -10.63
C PHE A 123 -2.74 -1.26 -12.13
N ALA A 124 -4.03 -1.29 -12.48
CA ALA A 124 -4.44 -1.32 -13.88
C ALA A 124 -4.02 -0.05 -14.65
N PHE A 125 -4.10 1.11 -13.99
CA PHE A 125 -3.63 2.38 -14.55
C PHE A 125 -2.13 2.35 -14.83
N GLU A 126 -1.31 1.85 -13.89
CA GLU A 126 0.12 1.67 -14.10
C GLU A 126 0.44 0.76 -15.28
N LEU A 127 -0.23 -0.40 -15.38
CA LEU A 127 -0.03 -1.30 -16.51
C LEU A 127 -0.36 -0.61 -17.84
N TYR A 128 -1.44 0.16 -17.87
CA TYR A 128 -1.80 0.95 -19.04
C TYR A 128 -0.76 2.03 -19.37
N THR A 129 -0.30 2.79 -18.38
CA THR A 129 0.68 3.86 -18.63
C THR A 129 2.01 3.31 -19.10
N TYR A 130 2.48 2.21 -18.49
CA TYR A 130 3.76 1.59 -18.81
C TYR A 130 3.76 0.87 -20.18
N PHE A 131 2.76 0.01 -20.43
CA PHE A 131 2.76 -0.85 -21.62
C PHE A 131 2.11 -0.23 -22.86
N ILE A 132 1.22 0.76 -22.69
CA ILE A 132 0.52 1.39 -23.80
C ILE A 132 0.96 2.84 -23.95
N LEU A 133 0.75 3.66 -22.91
CA LEU A 133 0.83 5.11 -23.05
C LEU A 133 2.27 5.61 -23.26
N ALA A 134 3.25 5.06 -22.53
CA ALA A 134 4.64 5.50 -22.60
C ALA A 134 5.21 5.44 -24.02
N TRP A 135 4.87 4.41 -24.79
CA TRP A 135 5.39 4.17 -26.14
C TRP A 135 4.77 5.06 -27.22
N HIS A 136 3.76 5.86 -26.88
CA HIS A 136 3.23 6.90 -27.78
C HIS A 136 4.06 8.19 -27.76
N PHE A 137 4.97 8.34 -26.81
CA PHE A 137 5.79 9.53 -26.66
C PHE A 137 7.25 9.26 -27.04
N GLN A 138 7.93 10.31 -27.50
CA GLN A 138 9.38 10.30 -27.79
C GLN A 138 10.18 11.09 -26.73
N ASP A 139 9.49 11.88 -25.91
CA ASP A 139 10.12 12.65 -24.84
C ASP A 139 10.46 11.73 -23.66
N LYS A 140 11.76 11.62 -23.36
CA LYS A 140 12.29 10.79 -22.27
C LYS A 140 11.71 11.13 -20.89
N TRP A 141 11.41 12.40 -20.61
CA TRP A 141 10.83 12.79 -19.32
C TRP A 141 9.39 12.31 -19.18
N ILE A 142 8.63 12.31 -20.29
CA ILE A 142 7.27 11.77 -20.31
C ILE A 142 7.32 10.25 -20.13
N ILE A 143 8.20 9.55 -20.85
CA ILE A 143 8.38 8.10 -20.70
C ILE A 143 8.77 7.75 -19.26
N PHE A 144 9.75 8.44 -18.68
CA PHE A 144 10.17 8.27 -17.29
C PHE A 144 9.02 8.48 -16.28
N ALA A 145 8.20 9.51 -16.50
CA ALA A 145 7.05 9.79 -15.64
C ALA A 145 5.98 8.68 -15.72
N LEU A 146 5.66 8.22 -16.94
CA LEU A 146 4.63 7.21 -17.19
C LEU A 146 5.05 5.79 -16.78
N THR A 147 6.36 5.55 -16.70
CA THR A 147 6.95 4.27 -16.29
C THR A 147 7.40 4.32 -14.83
N SER A 148 8.62 4.78 -14.56
CA SER A 148 9.31 4.71 -13.26
C SER A 148 8.62 5.50 -12.14
N VAL A 149 8.17 6.73 -12.42
CA VAL A 149 7.48 7.54 -11.40
C VAL A 149 6.12 6.93 -11.08
N THR A 150 5.36 6.55 -12.10
CA THR A 150 4.04 5.91 -11.92
C THR A 150 4.16 4.60 -11.14
N TRP A 151 5.13 3.74 -11.48
CA TRP A 151 5.46 2.53 -10.73
C TRP A 151 5.69 2.81 -9.24
N THR A 152 6.53 3.80 -8.93
CA THR A 152 6.83 4.18 -7.55
C THR A 152 5.60 4.71 -6.81
N CYS A 153 4.77 5.49 -7.51
CA CYS A 153 3.52 6.01 -6.99
C CYS A 153 2.51 4.90 -6.69
N THR A 154 2.38 3.88 -7.55
CA THR A 154 1.48 2.75 -7.31
C THR A 154 1.86 1.99 -6.05
N HIS A 155 3.13 1.60 -5.91
CA HIS A 155 3.58 0.90 -4.70
C HIS A 155 3.48 1.74 -3.43
N SER A 156 3.60 3.07 -3.54
CA SER A 156 3.34 3.97 -2.42
C SER A 156 1.85 4.07 -2.08
N SER A 157 0.98 4.00 -3.09
CA SER A 157 -0.47 4.13 -2.95
C SER A 157 -1.06 3.00 -2.10
N ASP A 158 -0.52 1.78 -2.20
CA ASP A 158 -0.95 0.62 -1.42
C ASP A 158 -0.90 0.91 0.09
N ALA A 159 0.23 1.46 0.55
CA ALA A 159 0.40 1.85 1.95
C ALA A 159 -0.56 2.98 2.35
N LEU A 160 -0.72 3.99 1.49
CA LEU A 160 -1.60 5.13 1.74
C LEU A 160 -3.08 4.73 1.83
N ILE A 161 -3.55 3.86 0.94
CA ILE A 161 -4.93 3.37 0.87
C ILE A 161 -5.29 2.57 2.13
N ILE A 162 -4.38 1.70 2.59
CA ILE A 162 -4.56 0.91 3.82
C ILE A 162 -4.68 1.84 5.04
N ILE A 163 -3.76 2.79 5.19
CA ILE A 163 -3.77 3.75 6.30
C ILE A 163 -5.01 4.63 6.25
N ALA A 164 -5.42 5.10 5.06
CA ALA A 164 -6.56 5.99 4.91
C ALA A 164 -7.89 5.32 5.26
N LEU A 165 -8.10 4.06 4.85
CA LEU A 165 -9.41 3.39 4.94
C LEU A 165 -9.56 2.47 6.17
N ASN A 166 -8.48 2.20 6.91
CA ASN A 166 -8.54 1.40 8.14
C ASN A 166 -8.45 2.27 9.41
N SER A 167 -9.59 2.43 10.09
CA SER A 167 -9.69 3.22 11.33
C SER A 167 -8.81 2.72 12.47
N GLU A 168 -8.51 1.41 12.53
CA GLU A 168 -7.61 0.85 13.55
C GLU A 168 -6.16 1.28 13.30
N PHE A 169 -5.70 1.26 12.04
CA PHE A 169 -4.38 1.75 11.69
C PHE A 169 -4.23 3.24 11.93
N ARG A 170 -5.25 4.06 11.62
CA ARG A 170 -5.22 5.50 11.93
C ARG A 170 -5.06 5.76 13.44
N LYS A 171 -5.71 4.96 14.30
CA LYS A 171 -5.54 5.05 15.75
C LYS A 171 -4.11 4.73 16.15
N LEU A 172 -3.52 3.66 15.63
CA LEU A 172 -2.13 3.28 15.89
C LEU A 172 -1.15 4.37 15.45
N VAL A 173 -1.34 4.94 14.24
CA VAL A 173 -0.51 6.06 13.75
C VAL A 173 -0.66 7.30 14.63
N THR A 174 -1.87 7.58 15.13
CA THR A 174 -2.12 8.72 16.02
C THR A 174 -1.46 8.53 17.39
N VAL A 175 -1.50 7.31 17.94
CA VAL A 175 -0.81 6.95 19.19
C VAL A 175 0.70 7.01 19.01
N ALA A 176 1.24 6.46 17.92
CA ALA A 176 2.66 6.56 17.59
C ALA A 176 3.11 8.02 17.45
N LYS A 177 2.37 8.85 16.71
CA LYS A 177 2.64 10.30 16.59
C LYS A 177 2.62 11.02 17.95
N ARG A 178 1.73 10.63 18.87
CA ARG A 178 1.71 11.18 20.23
C ARG A 178 2.94 10.75 21.03
N SER A 179 3.36 9.48 20.93
CA SER A 179 4.58 8.98 21.58
C SER A 179 5.82 9.74 21.08
N PHE A 180 6.00 9.85 19.76
CA PHE A 180 7.11 10.63 19.17
C PHE A 180 7.08 12.12 19.57
N ARG A 181 5.88 12.71 19.73
CA ARG A 181 5.75 14.10 20.19
C ARG A 181 6.14 14.26 21.67
N VAL A 182 5.85 13.28 22.50
CA VAL A 182 6.23 13.26 23.92
C VAL A 182 7.73 13.07 24.07
N ASP A 183 8.33 12.16 23.31
CA ASP A 183 9.78 11.92 23.31
C ASP A 183 10.56 13.18 22.89
N ASN A 184 10.10 13.86 21.83
CA ASN A 184 10.68 15.14 21.39
C ASN A 184 10.57 16.27 22.44
N TYR A 185 9.55 16.23 23.31
CA TYR A 185 9.40 17.19 24.41
C TYR A 185 10.33 16.86 25.59
N SER A 186 10.55 15.58 25.87
CA SER A 186 11.51 15.13 26.89
C SER A 186 12.99 15.34 26.50
N SER A 187 13.27 15.57 25.23
CA SER A 187 14.61 15.96 24.73
C SER A 187 14.87 17.47 24.70
N GLN A 188 13.96 18.31 25.22
CA GLN A 188 14.28 19.73 25.47
C GLN A 188 15.34 19.79 26.59
N PRO A 189 16.51 20.41 26.38
CA PRO A 189 17.61 20.32 27.33
C PRO A 189 17.16 20.97 28.65
N ARG A 190 17.37 20.21 29.72
CA ARG A 190 17.17 20.54 31.13
C ARG A 190 18.04 21.74 31.60
N GLY A 191 18.50 22.60 30.68
CA GLY A 191 19.33 23.78 30.94
C GLY A 191 18.53 25.04 31.25
N LYS A 192 17.31 25.20 30.70
CA LYS A 192 16.51 26.41 30.95
C LYS A 192 15.90 26.46 32.35
N THR A 193 15.51 25.31 32.91
CA THR A 193 14.98 25.26 34.29
C THR A 193 16.07 25.49 35.34
N PHE A 194 17.32 25.12 35.05
CA PHE A 194 18.44 25.34 35.98
C PHE A 194 18.89 26.81 35.99
N GLN A 195 18.96 27.47 34.83
CA GLN A 195 19.26 28.91 34.76
C GLN A 195 18.24 29.77 35.51
N ILE A 196 16.94 29.46 35.40
CA ILE A 196 15.90 30.22 36.12
C ILE A 196 16.04 30.02 37.64
N LEU A 197 16.44 28.84 38.11
CA LEU A 197 16.66 28.57 39.54
C LEU A 197 17.94 29.23 40.06
N GLU A 198 19.00 29.31 39.26
CA GLU A 198 20.23 30.04 39.61
C GLU A 198 20.01 31.56 39.67
N ASP A 199 19.32 32.15 38.70
CA ASP A 199 18.99 33.58 38.70
C ASP A 199 18.08 33.96 39.88
N THR A 200 17.11 33.10 40.21
CA THR A 200 16.23 33.31 41.38
C THR A 200 17.00 33.20 42.70
N ARG A 201 18.02 32.34 42.78
CA ARG A 201 18.86 32.17 43.98
C ARG A 201 19.85 33.34 44.13
N SER A 202 20.42 33.81 43.02
CA SER A 202 21.32 34.97 43.01
C SER A 202 20.59 36.26 43.43
N ASN A 203 19.40 36.52 42.87
CA ASN A 203 18.60 37.69 43.26
C ASN A 203 18.16 37.66 44.73
N ARG A 204 17.83 36.49 45.27
CA ARG A 204 17.44 36.36 46.68
C ARG A 204 18.61 36.64 47.63
N SER A 205 19.84 36.26 47.25
CA SER A 205 21.06 36.52 48.06
C SER A 205 21.51 37.99 48.06
N ASN A 206 21.12 38.78 47.06
CA ASN A 206 21.42 40.21 47.00
C ASN A 206 20.41 41.06 47.79
N GLN A 207 19.20 40.54 48.03
CA GLN A 207 18.15 41.26 48.74
C GLN A 207 18.24 41.10 50.27
N GLU A 208 18.97 40.11 50.78
CA GLU A 208 19.21 39.92 52.23
C GLU A 208 20.44 40.68 52.76
N ARG A 209 21.12 41.47 51.90
CA ARG A 209 22.36 42.17 52.24
C ARG A 209 22.23 43.71 52.34
N TYR A 210 21.00 44.23 52.32
CA TYR A 210 20.67 45.65 52.52
C TYR A 210 19.56 45.83 53.55
#